data_AF-A0A2G6Y5V2-F1
#
_entry.id   AF-A0A2G6Y5V2-F1
#
_cell.length_a   1.000
_cell.length_b   1.000
_cell.length_c   1.000
_cell.angle_alpha   90.00
_cell.angle_beta   90.00
_cell.angle_gamma   90.00
#
_symmetry.space_group_name_H-M   'P 1'
#
loop_
_entity.id
_entity.type
_entity.pdbx_description
1 polymer ?
#
loop_
_entity_poly.entity_id
_entity_poly.type
_entity_poly.pdbx_seq_one_letter_code
_entity_poly.pdbx_strand_id
1 'polypeptide(L)'
;MLEDAKINALASQVLADITRDLNESIYTKLGGELTITWRGERRFGAFASSLSKAGEPPKHRVTICDGLAIQVWRDAEDLCKFLRSIPKDSGVDKLYDFFGDRVKLPQGFRDEDLVKNIFFAAITWVYFHEIGHLMQEHGVIRAEFAEGHSDSVPATDVHDFEAANYKRLFGREALVSHVTELAADFEATHLFVSDLIRHVKDSDSVDDQNRTEVLSGLLYLMVCGLSLIFFRFNGNQPILPTAVIEGSHPNPLVRLEIIVPQIFESLDLIGKVVDHGLDRRELVLLCGKAAFSATLYWSTTKSEKHEFDNQFLLKGLLANPVVLQYLQPIVVCWEEMLPRVKELRRFGSKLGLMTFTESFKVRIAEVITWGNGPEAKKIASSLPDAMT
;
A
#
# COMPACT_ATOMS: atom_id res chain seq x y z
N MET A 1 2.24 -7.11 27.23
CA MET A 1 2.97 -6.64 26.03
C MET A 1 3.94 -7.73 25.62
N LEU A 2 3.96 -8.12 24.35
CA LEU A 2 4.88 -9.13 23.84
C LEU A 2 6.32 -8.58 23.82
N GLU A 3 7.33 -9.42 24.08
CA GLU A 3 8.75 -9.02 24.04
C GLU A 3 9.23 -8.80 22.60
N ASP A 4 10.10 -7.81 22.37
CA ASP A 4 10.61 -7.45 21.04
C ASP A 4 11.24 -8.64 20.29
N ALA A 5 12.01 -9.48 21.00
CA ALA A 5 12.61 -10.67 20.40
C ALA A 5 11.56 -11.67 19.86
N LYS A 6 10.42 -11.79 20.54
CA LYS A 6 9.31 -12.64 20.08
C LYS A 6 8.59 -12.01 18.89
N ILE A 7 8.44 -10.68 18.86
CA ILE A 7 7.87 -9.96 17.72
C ILE A 7 8.72 -10.19 16.46
N ASN A 8 10.04 -10.01 16.56
CA ASN A 8 10.95 -10.22 15.43
C ASN A 8 10.99 -11.68 14.98
N ALA A 9 10.92 -12.64 15.92
CA ALA A 9 10.84 -14.06 15.58
C ALA A 9 9.55 -14.40 14.82
N LEU A 10 8.40 -13.82 15.21
CA LEU A 10 7.13 -14.01 14.51
C LEU A 10 7.19 -13.44 13.08
N ALA A 11 7.68 -12.22 12.90
CA ALA A 11 7.86 -11.67 11.56
C ALA A 11 8.84 -12.49 10.71
N SER A 12 9.96 -12.92 11.31
CA SER A 12 10.96 -13.76 10.63
C SER A 12 10.34 -15.05 10.10
N GLN A 13 9.50 -15.71 10.90
CA GLN A 13 8.83 -16.95 10.50
C GLN A 13 7.90 -16.71 9.30
N VAL A 14 6.98 -15.75 9.41
CA VAL A 14 5.99 -15.46 8.35
C VAL A 14 6.69 -15.08 7.04
N LEU A 15 7.69 -14.19 7.11
CA LEU A 15 8.38 -13.74 5.91
C LEU A 15 9.28 -14.83 5.31
N ALA A 16 9.89 -15.70 6.14
CA ALA A 16 10.66 -16.84 5.64
C ALA A 16 9.78 -17.86 4.90
N ASP A 17 8.56 -18.10 5.39
CA ASP A 17 7.60 -18.99 4.72
C ASP A 17 7.20 -18.44 3.35
N ILE A 18 6.85 -17.15 3.26
CA ILE A 18 6.55 -16.49 1.99
C ILE A 18 7.79 -16.53 1.06
N THR A 19 8.98 -16.25 1.60
CA THR A 19 10.25 -16.29 0.83
C THR A 19 10.49 -17.66 0.22
N ARG A 20 10.26 -18.74 0.99
CA ARG A 20 10.42 -20.12 0.52
C ARG A 20 9.41 -20.42 -0.59
N ASP A 21 8.15 -20.10 -0.38
CA ASP A 21 7.08 -20.36 -1.37
C ASP A 21 7.37 -19.62 -2.69
N LEU A 22 7.85 -18.37 -2.64
CA LEU A 22 8.25 -17.61 -3.84
C LEU A 22 9.48 -18.20 -4.53
N ASN A 23 10.45 -18.71 -3.76
CA ASN A 23 11.61 -19.38 -4.32
C ASN A 23 11.23 -20.65 -5.06
N GLU A 24 10.40 -21.49 -4.45
CA GLU A 24 9.95 -22.76 -5.03
C GLU A 24 9.05 -22.54 -6.25
N SER A 25 8.11 -21.60 -6.16
CA SER A 25 7.12 -21.38 -7.20
C SER A 25 7.62 -20.54 -8.38
N ILE A 26 8.55 -19.60 -8.15
CA ILE A 26 8.99 -18.61 -9.15
C ILE A 26 10.51 -18.59 -9.33
N TYR A 27 11.28 -18.15 -8.32
CA TYR A 27 12.68 -17.76 -8.53
C TYR A 27 13.56 -18.92 -8.99
N THR A 28 13.40 -20.11 -8.41
CA THR A 28 14.17 -21.31 -8.81
C THR A 28 13.94 -21.67 -10.28
N LYS A 29 12.71 -21.52 -10.78
CA LYS A 29 12.37 -21.80 -12.19
C LYS A 29 13.01 -20.79 -13.15
N LEU A 30 13.28 -19.59 -12.68
CA LEU A 30 14.00 -18.55 -13.41
C LEU A 30 15.53 -18.67 -13.27
N GLY A 31 16.03 -19.68 -12.54
CA GLY A 31 17.45 -19.81 -12.18
C GLY A 31 17.94 -18.72 -11.21
N GLY A 32 17.01 -18.04 -10.54
CA GLY A 32 17.25 -16.94 -9.62
C GLY A 32 17.09 -17.35 -8.15
N GLU A 33 17.15 -16.35 -7.26
CA GLU A 33 17.04 -16.51 -5.81
C GLU A 33 16.45 -15.25 -5.18
N LEU A 34 15.54 -15.43 -4.22
CA LEU A 34 15.06 -14.38 -3.32
C LEU A 34 15.57 -14.65 -1.91
N THR A 35 16.24 -13.67 -1.31
CA THR A 35 16.72 -13.74 0.07
C THR A 35 16.04 -12.69 0.94
N ILE A 36 15.85 -13.02 2.23
CA ILE A 36 15.45 -12.05 3.25
C ILE A 36 16.61 -11.84 4.23
N THR A 37 16.86 -10.59 4.60
CA THR A 37 17.88 -10.24 5.61
C THR A 37 17.31 -9.30 6.66
N TRP A 38 17.83 -9.40 7.87
CA TRP A 38 17.41 -8.58 9.01
C TRP A 38 18.53 -7.63 9.43
N ARG A 39 18.17 -6.37 9.68
CA ARG A 39 19.07 -5.39 10.29
C ARG A 39 18.60 -5.10 11.71
N GLY A 40 19.50 -5.29 12.69
CA GLY A 40 19.25 -5.01 14.11
C GLY A 40 19.08 -3.53 14.48
N GLU A 41 18.78 -2.68 13.50
CA GLU A 41 18.55 -1.25 13.68
C GLU A 41 17.12 -1.01 14.20
N ARG A 42 16.97 -0.07 15.13
CA ARG A 42 15.67 0.36 15.69
C ARG A 42 14.89 1.30 14.76
N ARG A 43 15.30 1.41 13.49
CA ARG A 43 14.67 2.26 12.49
C ARG A 43 13.44 1.57 11.90
N PHE A 44 12.39 2.34 11.61
CA PHE A 44 11.24 1.85 10.84
C PHE A 44 11.55 1.94 9.35
N GLY A 45 11.71 0.78 8.71
CA GLY A 45 11.81 0.68 7.25
C GLY A 45 12.20 -0.70 6.75
N ALA A 46 12.09 -0.83 5.44
CA ALA A 46 12.46 -1.99 4.64
C ALA A 46 13.12 -1.50 3.34
N PHE A 47 13.83 -2.39 2.64
CA PHE A 47 14.34 -2.06 1.32
C PHE A 47 14.60 -3.29 0.47
N ALA A 48 14.46 -3.09 -0.83
CA ALA A 48 14.73 -4.05 -1.88
C ALA A 48 16.10 -3.81 -2.51
N SER A 49 16.82 -4.88 -2.83
CA SER A 49 18.08 -4.86 -3.56
C SER A 49 18.03 -5.86 -4.72
N SER A 50 18.34 -5.40 -5.94
CA SER A 50 18.70 -6.31 -7.05
C SER A 50 20.22 -6.52 -7.10
N LEU A 51 20.64 -7.78 -6.91
CA LEU A 51 22.05 -8.20 -6.83
C LEU A 51 22.58 -8.77 -8.14
N SER A 52 21.69 -9.02 -9.10
CA SER A 52 21.99 -9.45 -10.47
C SER A 52 21.86 -8.28 -11.44
N LYS A 53 22.56 -8.35 -12.58
CA LYS A 53 22.35 -7.35 -13.65
C LYS A 53 21.01 -7.58 -14.36
N ALA A 54 20.52 -6.54 -15.03
CA ALA A 54 19.37 -6.67 -15.93
C ALA A 54 19.65 -7.75 -17.00
N GLY A 55 18.73 -8.69 -17.16
CA GLY A 55 18.82 -9.79 -18.12
C GLY A 55 19.52 -11.08 -17.61
N GLU A 56 20.20 -11.06 -16.46
CA GLU A 56 20.68 -12.27 -15.78
C GLU A 56 19.56 -12.90 -14.94
N PRO A 57 19.66 -14.16 -14.47
CA PRO A 57 18.67 -14.69 -13.51
C PRO A 57 18.50 -13.78 -12.28
N PRO A 58 17.25 -13.54 -11.81
CA PRO A 58 17.00 -12.54 -10.78
C PRO A 58 17.58 -12.98 -9.43
N LYS A 59 18.51 -12.20 -8.88
CA LYS A 59 19.03 -12.37 -7.52
C LYS A 59 18.58 -11.20 -6.69
N HIS A 60 17.53 -11.40 -5.91
CA HIS A 60 16.89 -10.34 -5.15
C HIS A 60 17.08 -10.53 -3.65
N ARG A 61 17.08 -9.40 -2.94
CA ARG A 61 17.11 -9.38 -1.49
C ARG A 61 16.13 -8.35 -0.96
N VAL A 62 15.30 -8.77 -0.01
CA VAL A 62 14.51 -7.86 0.82
C VAL A 62 15.18 -7.75 2.19
N THR A 63 15.34 -6.53 2.68
CA THR A 63 15.92 -6.28 4.00
C THR A 63 14.90 -5.61 4.90
N ILE A 64 14.69 -6.18 6.08
CA ILE A 64 13.76 -5.64 7.09
C ILE A 64 14.57 -5.14 8.29
N CYS A 65 14.25 -3.94 8.79
CA CYS A 65 14.79 -3.47 10.06
C CYS A 65 13.94 -4.00 11.24
N ASP A 66 14.60 -4.42 12.32
CA ASP A 66 13.93 -4.87 13.55
C ASP A 66 12.95 -3.82 14.08
N GLY A 67 13.29 -2.54 13.96
CA GLY A 67 12.42 -1.43 14.31
C GLY A 67 11.07 -1.48 13.60
N LEU A 68 11.01 -1.91 12.33
CA LEU A 68 9.75 -2.01 11.60
C LEU A 68 8.80 -3.02 12.26
N ALA A 69 9.23 -4.27 12.43
CA ALA A 69 8.38 -5.32 13.01
C ALA A 69 7.90 -4.96 14.42
N ILE A 70 8.80 -4.45 15.27
CA ILE A 70 8.46 -4.05 16.63
C ILE A 70 7.37 -2.97 16.62
N GLN A 71 7.55 -1.96 15.78
CA GLN A 71 6.66 -0.81 15.79
C GLN A 71 5.28 -1.13 15.21
N VAL A 72 5.21 -1.95 14.16
CA VAL A 72 3.93 -2.44 13.60
C VAL A 72 3.13 -3.19 14.66
N TRP A 73 3.78 -4.06 15.44
CA TRP A 73 3.11 -4.76 16.53
C TRP A 73 2.56 -3.79 17.59
N ARG A 74 3.34 -2.79 17.99
CA ARG A 74 2.90 -1.79 18.98
C ARG A 74 1.74 -0.95 18.47
N ASP A 75 1.79 -0.51 17.23
CA ASP A 75 0.71 0.27 16.62
C ASP A 75 -0.57 -0.58 16.49
N ALA A 76 -0.46 -1.89 16.22
CA ALA A 76 -1.59 -2.82 16.25
C ALA A 76 -2.19 -3.02 17.66
N GLU A 77 -1.33 -3.17 18.70
CA GLU A 77 -1.77 -3.23 20.10
C GLU A 77 -2.54 -1.95 20.48
N ASP A 78 -2.00 -0.80 20.10
CA ASP A 78 -2.54 0.50 20.48
C ASP A 78 -3.82 0.85 19.71
N LEU A 79 -3.92 0.50 18.42
CA LEU A 79 -5.15 0.62 17.66
C LEU A 79 -6.28 -0.20 18.31
N CYS A 80 -6.03 -1.47 18.64
CA CYS A 80 -7.03 -2.32 19.29
C CYS A 80 -7.49 -1.75 20.64
N LYS A 81 -6.56 -1.24 21.47
CA LYS A 81 -6.90 -0.58 22.74
C LYS A 81 -7.73 0.68 22.51
N PHE A 82 -7.32 1.51 21.55
CA PHE A 82 -8.00 2.75 21.21
C PHE A 82 -9.45 2.48 20.79
N LEU A 83 -9.68 1.55 19.86
CA LEU A 83 -11.02 1.25 19.36
C LEU A 83 -11.96 0.72 20.46
N ARG A 84 -11.43 -0.03 21.44
CA ARG A 84 -12.20 -0.45 22.63
C ARG A 84 -12.50 0.69 23.61
N SER A 85 -11.64 1.70 23.65
CA SER A 85 -11.78 2.83 24.57
C SER A 85 -12.85 3.84 24.15
N ILE A 86 -13.30 3.80 22.89
CA ILE A 86 -14.32 4.72 22.36
C ILE A 86 -15.63 4.53 23.14
N PRO A 87 -16.10 5.55 23.89
CA PRO A 87 -17.31 5.42 24.70
C PRO A 87 -18.54 5.22 23.80
N LYS A 88 -19.41 4.30 24.20
CA LYS A 88 -20.69 4.06 23.54
C LYS A 88 -21.52 5.37 23.50
N ASP A 89 -22.18 5.62 22.37
CA ASP A 89 -23.02 6.78 22.11
C ASP A 89 -22.30 8.14 22.11
N SER A 90 -20.97 8.16 22.21
CA SER A 90 -20.15 9.34 21.97
C SER A 90 -20.30 9.86 20.52
N GLY A 91 -19.91 11.11 20.28
CA GLY A 91 -19.91 11.67 18.92
C GLY A 91 -19.06 10.84 17.95
N VAL A 92 -17.94 10.30 18.42
CA VAL A 92 -17.05 9.42 17.64
C VAL A 92 -17.70 8.06 17.37
N ASP A 93 -18.36 7.47 18.37
CA ASP A 93 -19.11 6.21 18.19
C ASP A 93 -20.19 6.32 17.10
N LYS A 94 -20.90 7.45 17.06
CA LYS A 94 -21.95 7.73 16.08
C LYS A 94 -21.44 7.89 14.65
N LEU A 95 -20.16 8.20 14.43
CA LEU A 95 -19.59 8.21 13.09
C LEU A 95 -19.65 6.83 12.42
N TYR A 96 -19.69 5.75 13.21
CA TYR A 96 -19.79 4.40 12.68
C TYR A 96 -21.17 4.06 12.10
N ASP A 97 -22.22 4.84 12.41
CA ASP A 97 -23.57 4.64 11.84
C ASP A 97 -23.56 4.71 10.31
N PHE A 98 -22.62 5.48 9.72
CA PHE A 98 -22.43 5.52 8.26
C PHE A 98 -22.08 4.15 7.66
N PHE A 99 -21.36 3.31 8.40
CA PHE A 99 -20.93 1.99 7.93
C PHE A 99 -21.93 0.87 8.23
N GLY A 100 -23.10 1.20 8.78
CA GLY A 100 -24.21 0.28 9.04
C GLY A 100 -24.24 -0.32 10.45
N ASP A 101 -23.12 -0.32 11.17
CA ASP A 101 -23.05 -0.80 12.55
C ASP A 101 -21.89 -0.16 13.34
N ARG A 102 -21.97 -0.21 14.68
CA ARG A 102 -20.97 0.38 15.59
C ARG A 102 -19.94 -0.60 16.16
N VAL A 103 -19.84 -1.81 15.62
CA VAL A 103 -18.80 -2.80 15.96
C VAL A 103 -17.48 -2.33 15.38
N LYS A 104 -16.47 -2.09 16.22
CA LYS A 104 -15.18 -1.49 15.80
C LYS A 104 -14.08 -2.52 15.58
N LEU A 105 -14.27 -3.74 16.07
CA LEU A 105 -13.32 -4.83 15.93
C LEU A 105 -14.11 -6.10 15.59
N PRO A 106 -13.63 -6.95 14.66
CA PRO A 106 -14.27 -8.22 14.33
C PRO A 106 -14.53 -9.08 15.58
N GLN A 107 -15.74 -9.59 15.73
CA GLN A 107 -16.15 -10.35 16.92
C GLN A 107 -15.70 -11.82 16.89
N GLY A 108 -15.45 -12.38 15.71
CA GLY A 108 -14.99 -13.76 15.52
C GLY A 108 -13.53 -14.03 15.94
N PHE A 109 -12.80 -13.02 16.44
CA PHE A 109 -11.38 -13.14 16.80
C PHE A 109 -11.16 -12.80 18.27
N ARG A 110 -10.29 -13.57 18.94
CA ARG A 110 -9.83 -13.24 20.28
C ARG A 110 -8.89 -12.03 20.23
N ASP A 111 -8.75 -11.34 21.35
CA ASP A 111 -7.92 -10.13 21.46
C ASP A 111 -6.47 -10.31 20.96
N GLU A 112 -5.86 -11.45 21.27
CA GLU A 112 -4.51 -11.76 20.79
C GLU A 112 -4.45 -12.00 19.28
N ASP A 113 -5.52 -12.54 18.70
CA ASP A 113 -5.61 -12.86 17.27
C ASP A 113 -5.89 -11.60 16.46
N LEU A 114 -6.63 -10.63 17.01
CA LEU A 114 -6.83 -9.31 16.40
C LEU A 114 -5.48 -8.60 16.17
N VAL A 115 -4.64 -8.52 17.21
CA VAL A 115 -3.31 -7.87 17.12
C VAL A 115 -2.40 -8.64 16.17
N LYS A 116 -2.33 -9.98 16.30
CA LYS A 116 -1.51 -10.82 15.42
C LYS A 116 -1.91 -10.68 13.95
N ASN A 117 -3.20 -10.67 13.64
CA ASN A 117 -3.66 -10.56 12.25
C ASN A 117 -3.40 -9.17 11.65
N ILE A 118 -3.55 -8.07 12.40
CA ILE A 118 -3.13 -6.74 11.93
C ILE A 118 -1.62 -6.72 11.67
N PHE A 119 -0.83 -7.28 12.60
CA PHE A 119 0.61 -7.35 12.47
C PHE A 119 1.07 -8.18 11.28
N PHE A 120 0.54 -9.39 11.11
CA PHE A 120 0.85 -10.26 9.96
C PHE A 120 0.42 -9.61 8.66
N ALA A 121 -0.75 -8.98 8.62
CA ALA A 121 -1.18 -8.30 7.43
C ALA A 121 -0.24 -7.17 7.02
N ALA A 122 0.13 -6.32 7.98
CA ALA A 122 1.03 -5.19 7.74
C ALA A 122 2.44 -5.64 7.31
N ILE A 123 3.04 -6.63 7.99
CA ILE A 123 4.40 -7.10 7.65
C ILE A 123 4.44 -7.82 6.30
N THR A 124 3.41 -8.61 6.00
CA THR A 124 3.28 -9.30 4.71
C THR A 124 3.12 -8.30 3.58
N TRP A 125 2.29 -7.27 3.76
CA TRP A 125 2.11 -6.24 2.74
C TRP A 125 3.40 -5.45 2.49
N VAL A 126 4.15 -5.06 3.53
CA VAL A 126 5.46 -4.39 3.37
C VAL A 126 6.41 -5.30 2.58
N TYR A 127 6.47 -6.59 2.91
CA TYR A 127 7.32 -7.53 2.19
C TYR A 127 6.91 -7.66 0.70
N PHE A 128 5.61 -7.70 0.40
CA PHE A 128 5.11 -7.69 -0.97
C PHE A 128 5.34 -6.36 -1.68
N HIS A 129 5.36 -5.23 -0.99
CA HIS A 129 5.73 -3.91 -1.53
C HIS A 129 7.19 -3.90 -1.99
N GLU A 130 8.11 -4.40 -1.17
CA GLU A 130 9.51 -4.56 -1.58
C GLU A 130 9.68 -5.52 -2.76
N ILE A 131 8.91 -6.61 -2.78
CA ILE A 131 8.85 -7.51 -3.94
C ILE A 131 8.28 -6.77 -5.16
N GLY A 132 7.30 -5.90 -5.00
CA GLY A 132 6.73 -5.08 -6.06
C GLY A 132 7.77 -4.19 -6.73
N HIS A 133 8.68 -3.59 -5.95
CA HIS A 133 9.84 -2.87 -6.48
C HIS A 133 10.75 -3.77 -7.31
N LEU A 134 11.03 -4.98 -6.84
CA LEU A 134 11.92 -5.94 -7.50
C LEU A 134 11.29 -6.51 -8.78
N MET A 135 10.00 -6.85 -8.75
CA MET A 135 9.25 -7.38 -9.88
C MET A 135 9.21 -6.41 -11.06
N GLN A 136 9.14 -5.12 -10.75
CA GLN A 136 9.03 -4.04 -11.73
C GLN A 136 10.38 -3.34 -11.98
N GLU A 137 11.47 -3.87 -11.41
CA GLU A 137 12.85 -3.35 -11.56
C GLU A 137 12.94 -1.83 -11.30
N HIS A 138 12.22 -1.36 -10.26
CA HIS A 138 12.07 0.07 -9.96
C HIS A 138 13.40 0.80 -9.72
N GLY A 139 14.44 0.11 -9.24
CA GLY A 139 15.78 0.71 -9.13
C GLY A 139 16.35 1.13 -10.50
N VAL A 140 16.20 0.28 -11.52
CA VAL A 140 16.60 0.59 -12.91
C VAL A 140 15.74 1.71 -13.47
N ILE A 141 14.42 1.64 -13.29
CA ILE A 141 13.49 2.67 -13.76
C ILE A 141 13.81 4.04 -13.14
N ARG A 142 14.07 4.09 -11.83
CA ARG A 142 14.45 5.34 -11.15
C ARG A 142 15.76 5.90 -11.71
N ALA A 143 16.75 5.06 -11.97
CA ALA A 143 18.02 5.48 -12.56
C ALA A 143 17.86 6.01 -14.00
N GLU A 144 16.98 5.41 -14.81
CA GLU A 144 16.75 5.81 -16.21
C GLU A 144 15.89 7.07 -16.34
N PHE A 145 14.88 7.27 -15.47
CA PHE A 145 13.86 8.32 -15.64
C PHE A 145 14.01 9.52 -14.68
N ALA A 146 14.84 9.43 -13.63
CA ALA A 146 15.15 10.59 -12.79
C ALA A 146 16.16 11.53 -13.48
N GLU A 147 15.90 12.84 -13.46
CA GLU A 147 16.84 13.83 -14.02
C GLU A 147 18.17 13.84 -13.24
N GLY A 148 19.30 13.90 -13.95
CA GLY A 148 20.61 14.24 -13.38
C GLY A 148 21.59 13.09 -13.11
N HIS A 149 21.35 11.86 -13.55
CA HIS A 149 22.23 10.72 -13.28
C HIS A 149 22.70 9.98 -14.55
N SER A 150 23.25 10.72 -15.54
CA SER A 150 23.71 10.13 -16.81
C SER A 150 24.95 9.22 -16.71
N ASP A 151 25.65 9.17 -15.56
CA ASP A 151 26.93 8.44 -15.47
C ASP A 151 27.17 7.69 -14.14
N SER A 152 26.20 7.64 -13.23
CA SER A 152 26.33 6.87 -11.98
C SER A 152 25.75 5.48 -12.12
N VAL A 153 26.44 4.48 -11.55
CA VAL A 153 25.99 3.08 -11.43
C VAL A 153 24.50 3.04 -11.09
N PRO A 154 23.66 2.27 -11.83
CA PRO A 154 22.24 2.16 -11.52
C PRO A 154 22.08 1.76 -10.06
N ALA A 155 21.41 2.60 -9.26
CA ALA A 155 21.06 2.25 -7.90
C ALA A 155 20.06 1.09 -7.97
N THR A 156 20.52 -0.12 -7.69
CA THR A 156 19.67 -1.32 -7.65
C THR A 156 18.95 -1.48 -6.32
N ASP A 157 19.22 -0.58 -5.38
CA ASP A 157 18.59 -0.52 -4.08
C ASP A 157 17.42 0.48 -4.10
N VAL A 158 16.27 0.05 -3.61
CA VAL A 158 15.09 0.89 -3.38
C VAL A 158 14.79 0.88 -1.88
N HIS A 159 14.85 2.06 -1.26
CA HIS A 159 14.73 2.21 0.18
C HIS A 159 13.38 2.81 0.58
N ASP A 160 12.60 2.10 1.39
CA ASP A 160 11.40 2.61 2.04
C ASP A 160 11.65 2.75 3.55
N PHE A 161 11.87 3.99 4.01
CA PHE A 161 11.85 4.31 5.43
C PHE A 161 11.06 5.58 5.66
N GLU A 162 10.72 5.83 6.93
CA GLU A 162 9.98 7.02 7.37
C GLU A 162 10.48 8.31 6.67
N ALA A 163 9.56 9.00 6.01
CA ALA A 163 9.83 10.11 5.10
C ALA A 163 10.63 11.26 5.74
N ALA A 164 10.58 11.41 7.07
CA ALA A 164 11.31 12.45 7.79
C ALA A 164 12.84 12.29 7.76
N ASN A 165 13.36 11.10 7.42
CA ASN A 165 14.78 10.77 7.57
C ASN A 165 15.60 10.82 6.26
N TYR A 166 15.02 11.28 5.14
CA TYR A 166 15.67 11.26 3.82
C TYR A 166 15.86 12.63 3.19
N LYS A 167 16.81 12.69 2.24
CA LYS A 167 17.00 13.84 1.35
C LYS A 167 15.69 14.09 0.62
N ARG A 168 15.14 15.30 0.76
CA ARG A 168 13.90 15.69 0.10
C ARG A 168 14.12 15.75 -1.41
N LEU A 169 13.40 14.90 -2.14
CA LEU A 169 13.39 14.88 -3.60
C LEU A 169 12.45 15.97 -4.12
N PHE A 170 12.73 16.47 -5.32
CA PHE A 170 11.92 17.51 -5.99
C PHE A 170 11.82 17.23 -7.49
N GLY A 171 10.84 17.86 -8.13
CA GLY A 171 10.68 17.83 -9.59
C GLY A 171 10.53 16.40 -10.12
N ARG A 172 11.24 16.09 -11.21
CA ARG A 172 11.12 14.79 -11.90
C ARG A 172 11.54 13.61 -11.02
N GLU A 173 12.55 13.78 -10.16
CA GLU A 173 13.01 12.72 -9.26
C GLU A 173 11.93 12.33 -8.24
N ALA A 174 11.26 13.33 -7.64
CA ALA A 174 10.11 13.08 -6.74
C ALA A 174 8.94 12.43 -7.48
N LEU A 175 8.65 12.89 -8.71
CA LEU A 175 7.59 12.31 -9.54
C LEU A 175 7.83 10.83 -9.84
N VAL A 176 9.03 10.48 -10.32
CA VAL A 176 9.39 9.08 -10.62
C VAL A 176 9.37 8.23 -9.34
N SER A 177 9.86 8.76 -8.22
CA SER A 177 9.78 8.08 -6.93
C SER A 177 8.32 7.78 -6.58
N HIS A 178 7.44 8.79 -6.56
CA HIS A 178 6.04 8.63 -6.20
C HIS A 178 5.28 7.67 -7.12
N VAL A 179 5.51 7.72 -8.44
CA VAL A 179 4.87 6.80 -9.38
C VAL A 179 5.30 5.35 -9.11
N THR A 180 6.59 5.12 -8.88
CA THR A 180 7.12 3.78 -8.61
C THR A 180 6.70 3.26 -7.24
N GLU A 181 6.53 4.12 -6.23
CA GLU A 181 5.91 3.76 -4.94
C GLU A 181 4.46 3.33 -5.12
N LEU A 182 3.64 4.10 -5.85
CA LEU A 182 2.24 3.74 -6.11
C LEU A 182 2.13 2.46 -6.95
N ALA A 183 3.03 2.24 -7.90
CA ALA A 183 3.07 1.00 -8.67
C ALA A 183 3.48 -0.22 -7.83
N ALA A 184 4.38 -0.04 -6.85
CA ALA A 184 4.74 -1.09 -5.89
C ALA A 184 3.58 -1.37 -4.93
N ASP A 185 2.89 -0.34 -4.43
CA ASP A 185 1.68 -0.49 -3.62
C ASP A 185 0.60 -1.29 -4.35
N PHE A 186 0.41 -0.98 -5.64
CA PHE A 186 -0.59 -1.64 -6.47
C PHE A 186 -0.25 -3.13 -6.67
N GLU A 187 1.00 -3.45 -7.03
CA GLU A 187 1.45 -4.84 -7.18
C GLU A 187 1.34 -5.61 -5.85
N ALA A 188 1.79 -5.01 -4.75
CA ALA A 188 1.73 -5.61 -3.42
C ALA A 188 0.30 -5.93 -3.01
N THR A 189 -0.61 -4.99 -3.23
CA THR A 189 -2.04 -5.17 -2.90
C THR A 189 -2.66 -6.27 -3.73
N HIS A 190 -2.28 -6.42 -5.01
CA HIS A 190 -2.74 -7.53 -5.85
C HIS A 190 -2.29 -8.90 -5.32
N LEU A 191 -1.00 -9.02 -4.97
CA LEU A 191 -0.46 -10.23 -4.34
C LEU A 191 -1.16 -10.51 -3.01
N PHE A 192 -1.41 -9.46 -2.23
CA PHE A 192 -1.94 -9.57 -0.90
C PHE A 192 -3.41 -9.99 -0.87
N VAL A 193 -4.25 -9.47 -1.76
CA VAL A 193 -5.63 -9.93 -1.94
C VAL A 193 -5.66 -11.39 -2.40
N SER A 194 -4.75 -11.78 -3.31
CA SER A 194 -4.65 -13.17 -3.78
C SER A 194 -4.27 -14.11 -2.63
N ASP A 195 -3.34 -13.70 -1.77
CA ASP A 195 -2.90 -14.47 -0.62
C ASP A 195 -3.99 -14.59 0.47
N LEU A 196 -4.76 -13.52 0.71
CA LEU A 196 -5.91 -13.54 1.62
C LEU A 196 -6.94 -14.59 1.19
N ILE A 197 -7.30 -14.61 -0.11
CA ILE A 197 -8.26 -15.59 -0.64
C ILE A 197 -7.72 -17.01 -0.55
N ARG A 198 -6.43 -17.21 -0.90
CA ARG A 198 -5.77 -18.51 -0.75
C ARG A 198 -5.79 -18.99 0.70
N HIS A 199 -5.46 -18.11 1.65
CA HIS A 199 -5.45 -18.43 3.07
C HIS A 199 -6.83 -18.86 3.58
N VAL A 200 -7.89 -18.16 3.18
CA VAL A 200 -9.26 -18.48 3.60
C VAL A 200 -9.79 -19.76 2.92
N LYS A 201 -9.36 -20.05 1.68
CA LYS A 201 -9.83 -21.21 0.92
C LYS A 201 -9.12 -22.50 1.30
N ASP A 202 -7.80 -22.44 1.49
CA ASP A 202 -6.95 -23.63 1.66
C ASP A 202 -6.69 -23.95 3.14
N SER A 203 -7.27 -23.19 4.07
CA SER A 203 -7.12 -23.44 5.50
C SER A 203 -8.06 -24.53 5.99
N ASP A 204 -7.49 -25.67 6.36
CA ASP A 204 -8.17 -26.80 7.03
C ASP A 204 -8.87 -26.39 8.35
N SER A 205 -8.59 -25.18 8.86
CA SER A 205 -9.12 -24.66 10.13
C SER A 205 -10.36 -23.77 10.00
N VAL A 206 -10.78 -23.44 8.77
CA VAL A 206 -11.98 -22.60 8.53
C VAL A 206 -13.12 -23.48 8.02
N ASP A 207 -14.08 -23.76 8.89
CA ASP A 207 -15.34 -24.42 8.50
C ASP A 207 -16.05 -23.59 7.40
N ASP A 208 -16.62 -24.28 6.41
CA ASP A 208 -17.30 -23.67 5.26
C ASP A 208 -18.39 -22.68 5.72
N GLN A 209 -19.05 -22.95 6.86
CA GLN A 209 -20.12 -22.10 7.42
C GLN A 209 -19.62 -20.75 7.95
N ASN A 210 -18.35 -20.66 8.35
CA ASN A 210 -17.76 -19.45 8.94
C ASN A 210 -16.81 -18.72 7.98
N ARG A 211 -16.63 -19.23 6.75
CA ARG A 211 -15.65 -18.70 5.80
C ARG A 211 -15.86 -17.23 5.49
N THR A 212 -17.10 -16.81 5.27
CA THR A 212 -17.44 -15.40 5.00
C THR A 212 -17.11 -14.50 6.19
N GLU A 213 -17.47 -14.90 7.41
CA GLU A 213 -17.19 -14.12 8.63
C GLU A 213 -15.68 -13.99 8.88
N VAL A 214 -14.93 -15.08 8.72
CA VAL A 214 -13.47 -15.09 8.83
C VAL A 214 -12.85 -14.19 7.77
N LEU A 215 -13.29 -14.28 6.51
CA LEU A 215 -12.81 -13.41 5.44
C LEU A 215 -13.09 -11.94 5.75
N SER A 216 -14.31 -11.58 6.18
CA SER A 216 -14.66 -10.21 6.54
C SER A 216 -13.78 -9.67 7.66
N GLY A 217 -13.55 -10.47 8.71
CA GLY A 217 -12.72 -10.06 9.82
C GLY A 217 -11.25 -9.92 9.42
N LEU A 218 -10.70 -10.86 8.66
CA LEU A 218 -9.33 -10.76 8.14
C LEU A 218 -9.16 -9.57 7.21
N LEU A 219 -10.10 -9.34 6.29
CA LEU A 219 -10.12 -8.19 5.39
C LEU A 219 -10.16 -6.85 6.15
N TYR A 220 -10.97 -6.76 7.20
CA TYR A 220 -11.00 -5.58 8.07
C TYR A 220 -9.63 -5.33 8.72
N LEU A 221 -9.05 -6.36 9.37
CA LEU A 221 -7.76 -6.26 10.06
C LEU A 221 -6.62 -5.97 9.08
N MET A 222 -6.73 -6.50 7.87
CA MET A 222 -5.83 -6.26 6.76
C MET A 222 -5.78 -4.78 6.38
N VAL A 223 -6.94 -4.18 6.10
CA VAL A 223 -7.03 -2.76 5.72
C VAL A 223 -6.58 -1.85 6.88
N CYS A 224 -6.87 -2.22 8.13
CA CYS A 224 -6.32 -1.53 9.29
C CYS A 224 -4.78 -1.57 9.31
N GLY A 225 -4.17 -2.73 9.09
CA GLY A 225 -2.71 -2.90 9.02
C GLY A 225 -2.06 -2.04 7.93
N LEU A 226 -2.60 -2.07 6.71
CA LEU A 226 -2.13 -1.23 5.59
C LEU A 226 -2.21 0.26 5.92
N SER A 227 -3.33 0.68 6.50
CA SER A 227 -3.54 2.08 6.87
C SER A 227 -2.51 2.54 7.90
N LEU A 228 -2.24 1.73 8.93
CA LEU A 228 -1.20 2.03 9.92
C LEU A 228 0.19 2.16 9.28
N ILE A 229 0.52 1.26 8.34
CA ILE A 229 1.79 1.30 7.61
C ILE A 229 1.95 2.61 6.83
N PHE A 230 0.95 3.01 6.06
CA PHE A 230 1.02 4.26 5.29
C PHE A 230 1.20 5.48 6.19
N PHE A 231 0.44 5.56 7.28
CA PHE A 231 0.61 6.65 8.22
C PHE A 231 1.98 6.63 8.90
N ARG A 232 2.52 5.45 9.20
CA ARG A 232 3.83 5.31 9.83
C ARG A 232 4.95 5.75 8.90
N PHE A 233 4.95 5.30 7.65
CA PHE A 233 5.94 5.73 6.65
C PHE A 233 5.89 7.23 6.35
N ASN A 234 4.73 7.87 6.53
CA ASN A 234 4.61 9.32 6.44
C ASN A 234 5.37 10.07 7.57
N GLY A 235 5.63 9.41 8.70
CA GLY A 235 6.32 9.99 9.86
C GLY A 235 5.60 11.24 10.36
N ASN A 236 6.36 12.33 10.55
CA ASN A 236 5.83 13.61 11.03
C ASN A 236 5.31 14.53 9.92
N GLN A 237 5.20 14.06 8.67
CA GLN A 237 4.68 14.87 7.58
C GLN A 237 3.16 15.09 7.73
N PRO A 238 2.60 16.16 7.13
CA PRO A 238 1.15 16.35 7.09
C PRO A 238 0.43 15.15 6.44
N ILE A 239 -0.61 14.65 7.09
CA ILE A 239 -1.41 13.53 6.56
C ILE A 239 -2.48 13.99 5.55
N LEU A 240 -2.85 15.27 5.52
CA LEU A 240 -3.82 15.78 4.55
C LEU A 240 -3.24 15.78 3.13
N PRO A 241 -4.02 15.37 2.11
CA PRO A 241 -3.56 15.35 0.74
C PRO A 241 -3.10 16.73 0.26
N THR A 242 -2.05 16.74 -0.55
CA THR A 242 -1.59 17.89 -1.32
C THR A 242 -1.40 17.47 -2.77
N ALA A 243 -1.60 18.40 -3.70
CA ALA A 243 -1.29 18.18 -5.11
C ALA A 243 0.22 18.26 -5.39
N VAL A 244 0.99 18.79 -4.44
CA VAL A 244 2.44 18.96 -4.56
C VAL A 244 3.15 17.60 -4.47
N ILE A 245 4.02 17.33 -5.43
CA ILE A 245 4.83 16.12 -5.50
C ILE A 245 6.24 16.45 -5.02
N GLU A 246 6.50 16.15 -3.76
CA GLU A 246 7.78 16.38 -3.11
C GLU A 246 8.07 15.25 -2.11
N GLY A 247 9.36 14.99 -1.89
CA GLY A 247 9.79 13.84 -1.12
C GLY A 247 9.81 12.56 -1.93
N SER A 248 10.05 11.44 -1.25
CA SER A 248 10.18 10.13 -1.88
C SER A 248 8.89 9.32 -1.89
N HIS A 249 7.93 9.65 -1.02
CA HIS A 249 6.72 8.86 -0.80
C HIS A 249 5.44 9.67 -1.02
N PRO A 250 4.42 9.07 -1.65
CA PRO A 250 3.08 9.65 -1.71
C PRO A 250 2.48 9.84 -0.30
N ASN A 251 1.61 10.85 -0.18
CA ASN A 251 0.85 11.09 1.05
C ASN A 251 -0.02 9.86 1.41
N PRO A 252 -0.15 9.50 2.70
CA PRO A 252 -0.86 8.30 3.13
C PRO A 252 -2.33 8.27 2.74
N LEU A 253 -3.04 9.39 2.81
CA LEU A 253 -4.45 9.45 2.40
C LEU A 253 -4.58 9.32 0.88
N VAL A 254 -3.63 9.83 0.09
CA VAL A 254 -3.61 9.58 -1.36
C VAL A 254 -3.41 8.09 -1.67
N ARG A 255 -2.49 7.41 -0.96
CA ARG A 255 -2.27 5.95 -1.11
C ARG A 255 -3.55 5.18 -0.77
N LEU A 256 -4.23 5.53 0.32
CA LEU A 256 -5.48 4.88 0.72
C LEU A 256 -6.62 5.10 -0.29
N GLU A 257 -6.74 6.28 -0.90
CA GLU A 257 -7.74 6.57 -1.94
C GLU A 257 -7.58 5.71 -3.19
N ILE A 258 -6.40 5.10 -3.40
CA ILE A 258 -6.12 4.18 -4.52
C ILE A 258 -6.26 2.72 -4.06
N ILE A 259 -5.59 2.37 -2.96
CA ILE A 259 -5.44 0.97 -2.54
C ILE A 259 -6.73 0.40 -1.95
N VAL A 260 -7.51 1.19 -1.21
CA VAL A 260 -8.79 0.69 -0.67
C VAL A 260 -9.76 0.29 -1.79
N PRO A 261 -9.95 1.12 -2.86
CA PRO A 261 -10.68 0.69 -4.05
C PRO A 261 -10.12 -0.53 -4.74
N GLN A 262 -8.80 -0.61 -4.92
CA GLN A 262 -8.18 -1.77 -5.53
C GLN A 262 -8.52 -3.07 -4.79
N ILE A 263 -8.55 -3.05 -3.45
CA ILE A 263 -8.88 -4.21 -2.62
C ILE A 263 -10.32 -4.67 -2.89
N PHE A 264 -11.31 -3.79 -2.74
CA PHE A 264 -12.70 -4.20 -2.92
C PHE A 264 -13.05 -4.52 -4.37
N GLU A 265 -12.39 -3.91 -5.36
CA GLU A 265 -12.60 -4.23 -6.78
C GLU A 265 -11.98 -5.57 -7.17
N SER A 266 -10.80 -5.87 -6.63
CA SER A 266 -10.16 -7.17 -6.83
C SER A 266 -10.99 -8.30 -6.22
N LEU A 267 -11.52 -8.09 -5.01
CA LEU A 267 -12.39 -9.06 -4.35
C LEU A 267 -13.72 -9.21 -5.10
N ASP A 268 -14.39 -8.13 -5.52
CA ASP A 268 -15.61 -8.18 -6.33
C ASP A 268 -15.40 -8.93 -7.67
N LEU A 269 -14.22 -8.79 -8.28
CA LEU A 269 -13.87 -9.57 -9.47
C LEU A 269 -13.66 -11.05 -9.16
N ILE A 270 -12.94 -11.37 -8.08
CA ILE A 270 -12.72 -12.76 -7.64
C ILE A 270 -14.03 -13.42 -7.24
N GLY A 271 -14.94 -12.70 -6.59
CA GLY A 271 -16.28 -13.13 -6.19
C GLY A 271 -17.13 -13.67 -7.33
N LYS A 272 -16.88 -13.21 -8.56
CA LYS A 272 -17.54 -13.73 -9.78
C LYS A 272 -17.07 -15.12 -10.18
N VAL A 273 -15.95 -15.59 -9.65
CA VAL A 273 -15.33 -16.88 -9.95
C VAL A 273 -15.36 -17.81 -8.73
N VAL A 274 -15.12 -17.25 -7.54
CA VAL A 274 -15.11 -17.96 -6.26
C VAL A 274 -16.08 -17.24 -5.34
N ASP A 275 -17.22 -17.88 -5.04
CA ASP A 275 -18.18 -17.31 -4.11
C ASP A 275 -17.56 -17.24 -2.71
N HIS A 276 -17.31 -16.01 -2.27
CA HIS A 276 -16.78 -15.70 -0.95
C HIS A 276 -17.84 -15.02 -0.06
N GLY A 277 -19.10 -14.96 -0.51
CA GLY A 277 -20.25 -14.54 0.29
C GLY A 277 -20.31 -13.05 0.66
N LEU A 278 -19.53 -12.18 0.03
CA LEU A 278 -19.61 -10.72 0.23
C LEU A 278 -19.99 -10.02 -1.06
N ASP A 279 -21.00 -9.16 -1.01
CA ASP A 279 -21.36 -8.32 -2.14
C ASP A 279 -20.49 -7.06 -2.23
N ARG A 280 -20.57 -6.36 -3.37
CA ARG A 280 -19.78 -5.14 -3.61
C ARG A 280 -20.02 -4.05 -2.56
N ARG A 281 -21.26 -3.88 -2.08
CA ARG A 281 -21.60 -2.86 -1.09
C ARG A 281 -20.97 -3.20 0.26
N GLU A 282 -21.04 -4.46 0.66
CA GLU A 282 -20.41 -4.96 1.88
C GLU A 282 -18.89 -4.76 1.85
N LEU A 283 -18.24 -5.11 0.73
CA LEU A 283 -16.79 -4.88 0.55
C LEU A 283 -16.42 -3.40 0.68
N VAL A 284 -17.16 -2.50 0.04
CA VAL A 284 -16.90 -1.05 0.11
C VAL A 284 -17.06 -0.53 1.54
N LEU A 285 -18.16 -0.89 2.22
CA LEU A 285 -18.43 -0.44 3.58
C LEU A 285 -17.41 -0.99 4.57
N LEU A 286 -17.05 -2.27 4.45
CA LEU A 286 -16.10 -2.95 5.33
C LEU A 286 -14.70 -2.35 5.21
N CYS A 287 -14.18 -2.21 3.98
CA CYS A 287 -12.87 -1.62 3.76
C CYS A 287 -12.85 -0.13 4.16
N GLY A 288 -13.91 0.61 3.85
CA GLY A 288 -14.06 2.01 4.27
C GLY A 288 -14.05 2.18 5.79
N LYS A 289 -14.78 1.31 6.51
CA LYS A 289 -14.83 1.28 7.98
C LYS A 289 -13.47 0.97 8.58
N ALA A 290 -12.73 0.00 8.01
CA ALA A 290 -11.40 -0.37 8.46
C ALA A 290 -10.39 0.77 8.29
N ALA A 291 -10.36 1.40 7.11
CA ALA A 291 -9.50 2.55 6.84
C ALA A 291 -9.85 3.73 7.77
N PHE A 292 -11.15 4.03 7.94
CA PHE A 292 -11.62 5.04 8.88
C PHE A 292 -11.13 4.79 10.30
N SER A 293 -11.21 3.53 10.77
CA SER A 293 -10.83 3.17 12.15
C SER A 293 -9.34 3.42 12.42
N ALA A 294 -8.48 3.07 11.46
CA ALA A 294 -7.04 3.34 11.56
C ALA A 294 -6.73 4.84 11.44
N THR A 295 -7.38 5.56 10.52
CA THR A 295 -7.23 7.01 10.37
C THR A 295 -7.66 7.76 11.63
N LEU A 296 -8.78 7.35 12.23
CA LEU A 296 -9.29 7.92 13.48
C LEU A 296 -8.30 7.73 14.62
N TYR A 297 -7.78 6.52 14.79
CA TYR A 297 -6.72 6.24 15.76
C TYR A 297 -5.50 7.12 15.51
N TRP A 298 -5.02 7.17 14.27
CA TRP A 298 -3.79 7.89 13.95
C TRP A 298 -3.92 9.38 14.20
N SER A 299 -4.99 10.01 13.71
CA SER A 299 -5.19 11.44 13.86
C SER A 299 -5.36 11.85 15.32
N THR A 300 -6.06 11.04 16.12
CA THR A 300 -6.33 11.36 17.53
C THR A 300 -5.15 11.07 18.45
N THR A 301 -4.29 10.11 18.12
CA THR A 301 -3.22 9.66 19.03
C THR A 301 -1.81 10.03 18.58
N LYS A 302 -1.59 10.26 17.28
CA LYS A 302 -0.25 10.47 16.70
C LYS A 302 -0.08 11.81 15.98
N SER A 303 -1.17 12.50 15.60
CA SER A 303 -1.05 13.84 15.01
C SER A 303 -0.87 14.92 16.08
N GLU A 304 -0.22 16.03 15.73
CA GLU A 304 0.05 17.14 16.65
C GLU A 304 -1.22 17.70 17.32
N LYS A 305 -2.35 17.69 16.60
CA LYS A 305 -3.62 18.22 17.12
C LYS A 305 -4.35 17.24 18.03
N HIS A 306 -4.02 15.95 17.98
CA HIS A 306 -4.72 14.89 18.73
C HIS A 306 -6.24 14.90 18.53
N GLU A 307 -6.70 15.31 17.35
CA GLU A 307 -8.11 15.48 17.01
C GLU A 307 -8.44 14.75 15.70
N PHE A 308 -9.72 14.45 15.52
CA PHE A 308 -10.24 13.94 14.26
C PHE A 308 -10.93 15.07 13.50
N ASP A 309 -10.53 15.26 12.24
CA ASP A 309 -11.14 16.16 11.28
C ASP A 309 -11.75 15.32 10.14
N ASN A 310 -12.95 15.69 9.69
CA ASN A 310 -13.60 15.08 8.53
C ASN A 310 -12.76 15.18 7.25
N GLN A 311 -11.78 16.08 7.19
CA GLN A 311 -10.82 16.16 6.10
C GLN A 311 -9.93 14.90 5.99
N PHE A 312 -9.81 14.09 7.05
CA PHE A 312 -9.08 12.83 7.02
C PHE A 312 -9.90 11.66 6.44
N LEU A 313 -11.22 11.83 6.27
CA LEU A 313 -12.05 10.80 5.67
C LEU A 313 -11.66 10.58 4.21
N LEU A 314 -11.59 9.31 3.81
CA LEU A 314 -11.54 8.96 2.40
C LEU A 314 -12.83 9.44 1.74
N LYS A 315 -12.68 10.30 0.73
CA LYS A 315 -13.81 10.90 0.00
C LYS A 315 -14.17 10.09 -1.23
N GLY A 316 -13.30 9.15 -1.62
CA GLY A 316 -13.33 8.46 -2.89
C GLY A 316 -12.49 9.21 -3.92
N LEU A 317 -11.68 8.46 -4.65
CA LEU A 317 -10.73 8.94 -5.67
C LEU A 317 -11.31 10.02 -6.60
N LEU A 318 -12.56 9.83 -7.07
CA LEU A 318 -13.21 10.71 -8.05
C LEU A 318 -13.80 12.00 -7.45
N ALA A 319 -13.95 12.05 -6.14
CA ALA A 319 -14.62 13.13 -5.41
C ALA A 319 -13.64 14.13 -4.77
N ASN A 320 -12.33 13.85 -4.78
CA ASN A 320 -11.31 14.69 -4.15
C ASN A 320 -10.47 15.43 -5.21
N PRO A 321 -10.73 16.73 -5.47
CA PRO A 321 -10.01 17.49 -6.50
C PRO A 321 -8.51 17.57 -6.27
N VAL A 322 -8.05 17.60 -5.01
CA VAL A 322 -6.63 17.66 -4.67
C VAL A 322 -5.93 16.36 -5.05
N VAL A 323 -6.58 15.22 -4.80
CA VAL A 323 -6.06 13.90 -5.21
C VAL A 323 -6.07 13.78 -6.74
N LEU A 324 -7.12 14.25 -7.42
CA LEU A 324 -7.16 14.23 -8.88
C LEU A 324 -6.07 15.11 -9.50
N GLN A 325 -5.80 16.30 -8.95
CA GLN A 325 -4.67 17.16 -9.38
C GLN A 325 -3.32 16.47 -9.14
N TYR A 326 -3.13 15.82 -7.98
CA TYR A 326 -1.93 15.03 -7.71
C TYR A 326 -1.72 13.92 -8.75
N LEU A 327 -2.80 13.26 -9.18
CA LEU A 327 -2.73 12.11 -10.08
C LEU A 327 -2.49 12.48 -11.56
N GLN A 328 -2.73 13.73 -11.97
CA GLN A 328 -2.47 14.18 -13.35
C GLN A 328 -1.04 13.88 -13.83
N PRO A 329 0.03 14.40 -13.19
CA PRO A 329 1.40 14.09 -13.59
C PRO A 329 1.80 12.63 -13.31
N ILE A 330 1.22 11.99 -12.28
CA ILE A 330 1.47 10.57 -11.95
C ILE A 330 1.06 9.66 -13.10
N VAL A 331 -0.15 9.85 -13.64
CA VAL A 331 -0.68 9.03 -14.74
C VAL A 331 0.18 9.18 -15.99
N VAL A 332 0.51 10.42 -16.37
CA VAL A 332 1.35 10.70 -17.55
C VAL A 332 2.72 10.06 -17.40
N CYS A 333 3.37 10.22 -16.23
CA CYS A 333 4.69 9.63 -15.98
C CYS A 333 4.64 8.10 -15.93
N TRP A 334 3.58 7.50 -15.37
CA TRP A 334 3.43 6.05 -15.40
C TRP A 334 3.28 5.50 -16.81
N GLU A 335 2.48 6.14 -17.66
CA GLU A 335 2.31 5.71 -19.05
C GLU A 335 3.60 5.79 -19.86
N GLU A 336 4.45 6.78 -19.55
CA GLU A 336 5.78 6.90 -20.13
C GLU A 336 6.71 5.75 -19.70
N MET A 337 6.68 5.35 -18.43
CA MET A 337 7.55 4.30 -17.88
C MET A 337 7.04 2.87 -18.14
N LEU A 338 5.72 2.69 -18.26
CA LEU A 338 5.08 1.38 -18.33
C LEU A 338 5.62 0.45 -19.44
N PRO A 339 5.92 0.93 -20.67
CA PRO A 339 6.54 0.09 -21.70
C PRO A 339 7.87 -0.52 -21.23
N ARG A 340 8.72 0.29 -20.58
CA ARG A 340 10.02 -0.14 -20.07
C ARG A 340 9.88 -1.09 -18.87
N VAL A 341 8.95 -0.80 -17.95
CA VAL A 341 8.61 -1.71 -16.85
C VAL A 341 8.18 -3.09 -17.39
N LYS A 342 7.33 -3.12 -18.41
CA LYS A 342 6.87 -4.37 -19.05
C LYS A 342 8.01 -5.14 -19.74
N GLU A 343 8.98 -4.44 -20.30
CA GLU A 343 10.16 -5.04 -20.92
C GLU A 343 11.07 -5.69 -19.88
N LEU A 344 11.30 -5.01 -18.74
CA LEU A 344 12.20 -5.46 -17.69
C LEU A 344 11.58 -6.53 -16.78
N ARG A 345 10.27 -6.48 -16.54
CA ARG A 345 9.54 -7.37 -15.63
C ARG A 345 9.56 -8.81 -16.13
N ARG A 346 10.04 -9.72 -15.27
CA ARG A 346 10.27 -11.13 -15.61
C ARG A 346 9.19 -12.09 -15.12
N PHE A 347 8.42 -11.70 -14.11
CA PHE A 347 7.37 -12.53 -13.52
C PHE A 347 6.25 -11.70 -12.91
N GLY A 348 5.16 -12.38 -12.52
CA GLY A 348 3.98 -11.78 -11.92
C GLY A 348 2.79 -11.63 -12.86
N SER A 349 1.64 -11.29 -12.29
CA SER A 349 0.39 -11.12 -13.03
C SER A 349 0.34 -9.77 -13.76
N LYS A 350 -0.24 -9.74 -14.96
CA LYS A 350 -0.56 -8.47 -15.64
C LYS A 350 -1.52 -7.59 -14.83
N LEU A 351 -2.33 -8.21 -13.98
CA LEU A 351 -3.26 -7.52 -13.07
C LEU A 351 -2.55 -6.82 -11.90
N GLY A 352 -1.27 -7.11 -11.68
CA GLY A 352 -0.44 -6.39 -10.71
C GLY A 352 0.16 -5.08 -11.24
N LEU A 353 0.12 -4.84 -12.56
CA LEU A 353 0.52 -3.55 -13.12
C LEU A 353 -0.59 -2.53 -12.89
N MET A 354 -0.23 -1.36 -12.35
CA MET A 354 -1.15 -0.23 -12.24
C MET A 354 -1.67 0.15 -13.64
N THR A 355 -2.98 0.35 -13.77
CA THR A 355 -3.61 0.75 -15.04
C THR A 355 -4.68 1.81 -14.81
N PHE A 356 -4.88 2.67 -15.80
CA PHE A 356 -5.86 3.76 -15.75
C PHE A 356 -6.81 3.65 -16.96
N THR A 357 -8.12 3.73 -16.72
CA THR A 357 -9.11 3.75 -17.79
C THR A 357 -9.11 5.08 -18.52
N GLU A 358 -9.55 5.11 -19.78
CA GLU A 358 -9.72 6.36 -20.53
C GLU A 358 -10.69 7.33 -19.83
N SER A 359 -11.77 6.80 -19.24
CA SER A 359 -12.71 7.62 -18.46
C SER A 359 -12.06 8.30 -17.26
N PHE A 360 -11.11 7.64 -16.60
CA PHE A 360 -10.36 8.22 -15.50
C PHE A 360 -9.38 9.30 -15.99
N LYS A 361 -8.69 9.05 -17.12
CA LYS A 361 -7.78 10.03 -17.74
C LYS A 361 -8.50 11.31 -18.17
N VAL A 362 -9.69 11.18 -18.76
CA VAL A 362 -10.55 12.34 -19.07
C VAL A 362 -10.92 13.07 -17.78
N ARG A 363 -11.36 12.33 -16.76
CA ARG A 363 -11.77 12.93 -15.48
C ARG A 363 -10.64 13.70 -14.79
N ILE A 364 -9.42 13.18 -14.75
CA ILE A 364 -8.29 13.91 -14.15
C ILE A 364 -7.93 15.14 -15.01
N ALA A 365 -7.98 15.06 -16.33
CA ALA A 365 -7.67 16.19 -17.22
C ALA A 365 -8.65 17.37 -17.08
N GLU A 366 -9.91 17.10 -16.74
CA GLU A 366 -10.94 18.13 -16.49
C GLU A 366 -10.72 18.92 -15.19
N VAL A 367 -9.89 18.43 -14.26
CA VAL A 367 -9.68 19.12 -12.99
C VAL A 367 -8.79 20.34 -13.18
N ILE A 368 -9.35 21.51 -12.88
CA ILE A 368 -8.63 22.79 -12.91
C ILE A 368 -7.39 22.70 -12.01
N THR A 369 -6.21 22.83 -12.59
CA THR A 369 -4.94 22.98 -11.85
C THR A 369 -4.84 24.38 -11.28
N TRP A 370 -4.93 24.51 -9.96
CA TRP A 370 -4.65 25.78 -9.28
C TRP A 370 -3.16 25.82 -8.91
N GLY A 371 -2.31 26.33 -9.82
CA GLY A 371 -0.87 26.52 -9.57
C GLY A 371 0.01 26.23 -10.78
N ASN A 372 0.94 27.14 -11.09
CA ASN A 372 1.76 27.13 -12.30
C ASN A 372 2.92 26.13 -12.25
N GLY A 373 2.88 25.10 -13.09
CA GLY A 373 4.04 24.28 -13.45
C GLY A 373 4.15 24.14 -14.99
N PRO A 374 5.36 24.14 -15.57
CA PRO A 374 5.56 24.13 -17.03
C PRO A 374 5.00 22.87 -17.74
N GLU A 375 4.75 21.78 -17.01
CA GLU A 375 4.20 20.54 -17.55
C GLU A 375 2.69 20.61 -17.87
N ALA A 376 1.93 21.47 -17.17
CA ALA A 376 0.50 21.68 -17.44
C ALA A 376 0.26 22.25 -18.86
N LYS A 377 1.23 22.97 -19.42
CA LYS A 377 1.16 23.48 -20.80
C LYS A 377 1.38 22.42 -21.86
N LYS A 378 2.06 21.30 -21.55
CA LYS A 378 2.25 20.20 -22.50
C LYS A 378 0.94 19.47 -22.79
N ILE A 379 0.12 19.24 -21.76
CA ILE A 379 -1.20 18.58 -21.89
C ILE A 379 -2.16 19.42 -22.75
N ALA A 380 -2.13 20.75 -22.61
CA ALA A 380 -2.92 21.65 -23.45
C ALA A 380 -2.48 21.68 -24.93
N SER A 381 -1.23 21.31 -25.23
CA SER A 381 -0.68 21.31 -26.59
C SER A 381 -0.74 19.97 -27.32
N SER A 382 -1.11 18.87 -26.63
CA SER A 382 -1.15 17.52 -27.19
C SER A 382 -2.56 16.99 -27.47
N LEU A 383 -3.60 17.80 -27.24
CA LEU A 383 -4.96 17.46 -27.65
C LEU A 383 -5.13 17.77 -29.15
N PRO A 384 -5.64 16.82 -29.96
CA PRO A 384 -6.06 17.14 -31.32
C PRO A 384 -7.21 18.15 -31.26
N ASP A 385 -7.15 19.19 -32.09
CA ASP A 385 -8.28 20.07 -32.35
C ASP A 385 -9.47 19.22 -32.84
N ALA A 386 -10.37 18.88 -31.92
CA ALA A 386 -11.68 18.37 -32.27
C ALA A 386 -12.62 19.58 -32.44
N MET A 387 -12.91 19.80 -33.72
CA MET A 387 -13.69 20.84 -34.37
C MET A 387 -15.02 21.22 -33.70
N THR A 388 -15.35 22.51 -33.88
CA THR A 388 -16.69 23.14 -34.03
C THR A 388 -17.91 22.24 -34.03
#